data_AF-A0A966TXM4-F1
#
_entry.id   AF-A0A966TXM4-F1
#
_cell.length_a   1.000
_cell.length_b   1.000
_cell.length_c   1.000
_cell.angle_alpha   90.00
_cell.angle_beta   90.00
_cell.angle_gamma   90.00
#
_symmetry.space_group_name_H-M   'P 1'
#
loop_
_entity.id
_entity.type
_entity.pdbx_description
1 polymer ?
#
loop_
_entity_poly.entity_id
_entity_poly.type
_entity_poly.pdbx_seq_one_letter_code
_entity_poly.pdbx_strand_id
1 'polypeptide(L)'
;MFDYRLGDADSMPPIGARVFVPLQKRKVVGVVCGTPSGSSLHPAKLREISKVLDPEPVIPPELFELLLWAARYYHHPIGDVMQAALPVALRRDRSMEPVRRQHVRILAAGRRALDELPPRSRRQRHLLETLIRADSSGVSRQDMGR
;
A
#
# COMPACT_ATOMS: atom_id res chain seq x y z
N MET A 1 -9.42 19.53 -10.96
CA MET A 1 -9.45 19.24 -9.50
C MET A 1 -10.89 18.98 -9.10
N PHE A 2 -11.15 18.28 -8.01
CA PHE A 2 -12.50 17.97 -7.55
C PHE A 2 -12.59 18.17 -6.04
N ASP A 3 -13.68 18.77 -5.58
CA ASP A 3 -13.93 19.03 -4.17
C ASP A 3 -14.69 17.85 -3.56
N TYR A 4 -14.25 17.43 -2.38
CA TYR A 4 -14.88 16.39 -1.58
C TYR A 4 -15.03 16.88 -0.14
N ARG A 5 -16.05 16.39 0.55
CA ARG A 5 -16.18 16.61 1.99
C ARG A 5 -15.47 15.49 2.74
N LEU A 6 -14.88 15.85 3.88
CA LEU A 6 -14.38 14.90 4.84
C LEU A 6 -15.59 14.21 5.50
N GLY A 7 -15.54 12.89 5.57
CA GLY A 7 -16.52 12.06 6.27
C GLY A 7 -16.21 11.95 7.75
N ASP A 8 -16.37 10.74 8.28
CA ASP A 8 -16.03 10.37 9.66
C ASP A 8 -14.52 10.25 9.94
N ALA A 9 -13.66 10.88 9.12
CA ALA A 9 -12.22 10.82 9.35
C ALA A 9 -11.82 11.80 10.47
N ASP A 10 -11.00 11.31 11.40
CA ASP A 10 -10.60 12.04 12.62
C ASP A 10 -9.82 13.34 12.34
N SER A 11 -9.10 13.41 11.22
CA SER A 11 -8.27 14.54 10.87
C SER A 11 -8.25 14.82 9.37
N MET A 12 -7.98 16.09 9.04
CA MET A 12 -7.81 16.51 7.65
C MET A 12 -6.52 15.89 7.09
N PRO A 13 -6.57 15.14 5.97
CA PRO A 13 -5.38 14.56 5.39
C PRO A 13 -4.44 15.65 4.85
N PRO A 14 -3.10 15.48 5.00
CA PRO A 14 -2.15 16.47 4.50
C PRO A 14 -2.10 16.49 2.98
N ILE A 15 -1.65 17.62 2.40
CA ILE A 15 -1.37 17.73 0.96
C ILE A 15 -0.31 16.70 0.57
N GLY A 16 -0.53 15.99 -0.53
CA GLY A 16 0.33 14.91 -0.99
C GLY A 16 -0.06 13.51 -0.47
N ALA A 17 -1.00 13.41 0.48
CA ALA A 17 -1.56 12.14 0.92
C ALA A 17 -2.53 11.55 -0.10
N ARG A 18 -2.66 10.21 -0.12
CA ARG A 18 -3.64 9.53 -0.98
C ARG A 18 -4.98 9.38 -0.26
N VAL A 19 -6.05 9.54 -1.03
CA VAL A 19 -7.43 9.36 -0.58
C VAL A 19 -8.17 8.47 -1.56
N PHE A 20 -9.06 7.62 -1.06
CA PHE A 20 -9.93 6.80 -1.89
C PHE A 20 -11.30 7.48 -2.00
N VAL A 21 -11.71 7.79 -3.24
CA VAL A 21 -12.88 8.64 -3.49
C VAL A 21 -13.76 8.09 -4.61
N PRO A 22 -15.08 8.34 -4.58
CA PRO A 22 -15.97 8.01 -5.68
C PRO A 22 -15.80 9.03 -6.83
N LEU A 23 -15.53 8.53 -8.04
CA LEU A 23 -15.44 9.32 -9.26
C LEU A 23 -16.30 8.69 -10.35
N GLN A 24 -17.38 9.39 -10.74
CA GLN A 24 -18.40 8.87 -11.66
C GLN A 24 -18.96 7.52 -11.17
N LYS A 25 -18.80 6.44 -11.97
CA LYS A 25 -19.28 5.07 -11.70
C LYS A 25 -18.24 4.16 -11.01
N ARG A 26 -17.06 4.69 -10.67
CA ARG A 26 -15.96 3.92 -10.06
C ARG A 26 -15.42 4.60 -8.81
N LYS A 27 -14.63 3.88 -8.03
CA LYS A 27 -13.80 4.45 -6.96
C LYS A 27 -12.35 4.46 -7.41
N VAL A 28 -11.63 5.52 -7.07
CA VAL A 28 -10.25 5.75 -7.51
C VAL A 28 -9.41 6.28 -6.35
N VAL A 29 -8.10 6.09 -6.45
CA VAL A 29 -7.15 6.79 -5.59
C VAL A 29 -6.93 8.19 -6.15
N GLY A 30 -7.15 9.21 -5.33
CA GLY A 30 -6.77 10.59 -5.58
C GLY A 30 -5.64 11.02 -4.66
N VAL A 31 -5.06 12.18 -4.95
CA VAL A 31 -4.05 12.84 -4.10
C VAL A 31 -4.63 14.14 -3.58
N VAL A 32 -4.50 14.40 -2.28
CA VAL A 32 -4.92 15.65 -1.65
C VAL A 32 -4.03 16.76 -2.18
N CYS A 33 -4.64 17.76 -2.82
CA CYS A 33 -3.91 18.85 -3.45
C CYS A 33 -4.17 20.20 -2.78
N GLY A 34 -5.04 20.24 -1.78
CA GLY A 34 -5.39 21.43 -1.01
C GLY A 34 -6.54 21.15 -0.05
N THR A 35 -6.63 21.94 1.00
CA THR A 35 -7.66 21.83 2.05
C THR A 35 -8.29 23.21 2.26
N PRO A 36 -9.11 23.69 1.30
CA PRO A 36 -9.68 25.02 1.37
C PRO A 36 -10.70 25.12 2.51
N SER A 37 -10.85 26.31 3.08
CA SER A 37 -11.83 26.59 4.14
C SER A 37 -13.30 26.54 3.66
N GLY A 38 -13.53 26.41 2.35
CA GLY A 38 -14.84 26.33 1.73
C GLY A 38 -14.78 25.81 0.30
N SER A 39 -15.94 25.46 -0.25
CA SER A 39 -16.10 25.06 -1.65
C SER A 39 -17.08 26.00 -2.35
N SER A 40 -16.89 26.18 -3.66
CA SER A 40 -17.87 26.84 -4.53
C SER A 40 -19.16 26.02 -4.70
N LEU A 41 -19.11 24.72 -4.38
CA LEU A 41 -20.26 23.83 -4.42
C LEU A 41 -21.00 23.84 -3.08
N HIS A 42 -22.34 23.75 -3.16
CA HIS A 42 -23.16 23.55 -1.97
C HIS A 42 -22.74 22.26 -1.25
N PRO A 43 -22.63 22.23 0.10
CA PRO A 43 -22.13 21.07 0.85
C PRO A 43 -22.84 19.75 0.51
N ALA A 44 -24.15 19.79 0.26
CA ALA A 44 -24.94 18.61 -0.13
C ALA A 44 -24.57 18.01 -1.51
N LYS A 45 -23.89 18.77 -2.38
CA LYS A 45 -23.39 18.29 -3.69
C LYS A 45 -21.99 17.69 -3.59
N LEU A 46 -21.28 17.92 -2.48
CA LEU A 46 -19.96 17.36 -2.27
C LEU A 46 -20.07 15.88 -1.95
N ARG A 47 -19.36 15.08 -2.74
CA ARG A 47 -19.19 13.66 -2.44
C ARG A 47 -18.25 13.51 -1.26
N GLU A 48 -18.43 12.44 -0.51
CA GLU A 48 -17.59 12.13 0.65
C GLU A 48 -16.34 11.36 0.24
N ILE A 49 -15.22 11.65 0.91
CA ILE A 49 -14.02 10.82 0.85
C ILE A 49 -14.37 9.45 1.43
N SER A 50 -14.17 8.37 0.67
CA SER A 50 -14.49 7.01 1.17
C SER A 50 -13.48 6.52 2.20
N LYS A 51 -12.20 6.90 2.07
CA LYS A 51 -11.13 6.49 2.99
C LYS A 51 -9.91 7.38 2.82
N VAL A 52 -9.27 7.80 3.91
CA VAL A 52 -7.91 8.35 3.90
C VAL A 52 -6.93 7.17 3.92
N LEU A 53 -6.02 7.09 2.95
CA LEU A 53 -5.13 5.92 2.79
C LEU A 53 -3.84 6.07 3.57
N ASP A 54 -3.30 7.28 3.64
CA ASP A 54 -2.02 7.55 4.27
C ASP A 54 -2.16 8.73 5.24
N PRO A 55 -1.67 8.61 6.48
CA PRO A 55 -1.67 9.70 7.45
C PRO A 55 -0.61 10.77 7.13
N GLU A 56 0.41 10.39 6.36
CA GLU A 56 1.52 11.23 5.94
C GLU A 56 1.54 11.39 4.41
N PRO A 57 2.13 12.47 3.88
CA PRO A 57 2.18 12.71 2.45
C PRO A 57 3.08 11.69 1.74
N VAL A 58 2.48 10.93 0.83
CA VAL A 58 3.22 10.00 -0.05
C VAL A 58 4.05 10.75 -1.07
N ILE A 59 3.57 11.92 -1.48
CA ILE A 59 4.28 12.87 -2.33
C ILE A 59 4.79 13.99 -1.39
N PRO A 60 6.11 14.04 -1.10
CA PRO A 60 6.68 15.07 -0.24
C PRO A 60 6.41 16.49 -0.78
N PRO A 61 6.38 17.52 0.07
CA PRO A 61 6.05 18.89 -0.33
C PRO A 61 6.88 19.42 -1.49
N GLU A 62 8.19 19.17 -1.50
CA GLU A 62 9.12 19.66 -2.54
C GLU A 62 8.81 19.00 -3.89
N LEU A 63 8.52 17.71 -3.89
CA LEU A 63 8.11 16.98 -5.08
C LEU A 63 6.72 17.43 -5.54
N PHE A 64 5.80 17.68 -4.61
CA PHE A 64 4.46 18.15 -4.92
C PHE A 64 4.50 19.49 -5.67
N GLU A 65 5.29 20.45 -5.20
CA GLU A 65 5.51 21.75 -5.86
C GLU A 65 6.16 21.60 -7.24
N LEU A 66 7.15 20.71 -7.37
CA LEU A 66 7.78 20.41 -8.66
C LEU A 66 6.76 19.83 -9.66
N LEU A 67 5.91 18.90 -9.23
CA LEU A 67 4.88 18.29 -10.08
C LEU A 67 3.81 19.31 -10.47
N LEU A 68 3.41 20.19 -9.55
CA LEU A 68 2.52 21.30 -9.85
C LEU A 68 3.13 22.25 -10.89
N TRP A 69 4.40 22.61 -10.73
CA TRP A 69 5.12 23.42 -11.70
C TRP A 69 5.19 22.71 -13.07
N ALA A 70 5.56 21.43 -13.10
CA ALA A 70 5.68 20.66 -14.34
C ALA A 70 4.33 20.54 -15.06
N ALA A 71 3.24 20.28 -14.33
CA ALA A 71 1.90 20.23 -14.90
C ALA A 71 1.50 21.56 -15.55
N ARG A 72 1.81 22.69 -14.90
CA ARG A 72 1.56 24.04 -15.46
C ARG A 72 2.43 24.30 -16.69
N TYR A 73 3.74 24.03 -16.58
CA TYR A 73 4.72 24.33 -17.63
C TYR A 73 4.47 23.52 -18.91
N TYR A 74 4.17 22.22 -18.76
CA TYR A 74 3.90 21.33 -19.90
C TYR A 74 2.41 21.24 -20.25
N HIS A 75 1.56 22.07 -19.65
CA HIS A 75 0.10 22.07 -19.86
C HIS A 75 -0.55 20.68 -19.73
N HIS A 76 -0.04 19.84 -18.83
CA HIS A 76 -0.59 18.51 -18.58
C HIS A 76 -1.62 18.52 -17.44
N PRO A 77 -2.66 17.68 -17.50
CA PRO A 77 -3.61 17.54 -16.39
C PRO A 77 -2.90 17.11 -15.10
N ILE A 78 -3.05 17.90 -14.04
CA ILE A 78 -2.39 17.65 -12.75
C ILE A 78 -2.69 16.25 -12.19
N GLY A 79 -3.91 15.74 -12.40
CA GLY A 79 -4.29 14.41 -11.97
C GLY A 79 -3.43 13.31 -12.59
N ASP A 80 -3.12 13.43 -13.88
CA ASP A 80 -2.28 12.45 -14.60
C ASP A 80 -0.82 12.55 -14.16
N VAL A 81 -0.32 13.77 -13.96
CA VAL A 81 1.04 14.03 -13.43
C VAL A 81 1.22 13.42 -12.04
N MET A 82 0.26 13.63 -11.14
CA MET A 82 0.30 13.06 -9.78
C MET A 82 0.20 11.52 -9.81
N GLN A 83 -0.65 10.95 -10.66
CA GLN A 83 -0.74 9.50 -10.83
C GLN A 83 0.54 8.91 -11.41
N ALA A 84 1.17 9.59 -12.37
CA ALA A 84 2.42 9.16 -12.97
C ALA A 84 3.57 9.15 -11.95
N ALA A 85 3.61 10.11 -11.03
CA ALA A 85 4.58 10.17 -9.94
C ALA A 85 4.45 9.03 -8.93
N LEU A 86 3.25 8.43 -8.78
CA LEU A 86 3.03 7.32 -7.87
C LEU A 86 3.48 5.97 -8.49
N PRO A 87 4.16 5.10 -7.72
CA PRO A 87 4.37 3.71 -8.09
C PRO A 87 3.05 3.00 -8.40
N VAL A 88 3.04 2.07 -9.36
CA VAL A 88 1.82 1.35 -9.80
C VAL A 88 1.08 0.68 -8.64
N ALA A 89 1.82 0.15 -7.65
CA ALA A 89 1.26 -0.46 -6.45
C ALA A 89 0.43 0.53 -5.62
N LEU A 90 0.84 1.81 -5.59
CA LEU A 90 0.20 2.88 -4.81
C LEU A 90 -0.93 3.61 -5.57
N ARG A 91 -1.11 3.32 -6.87
CA ARG A 91 -2.26 3.84 -7.66
C ARG A 91 -3.58 3.13 -7.35
N ARG A 92 -3.54 2.10 -6.51
CA ARG A 92 -4.71 1.31 -6.05
C ARG A 92 -4.89 1.51 -4.55
N ASP A 93 -6.07 1.14 -4.02
CA ASP A 93 -6.33 1.05 -2.57
C ASP A 93 -5.51 -0.09 -1.96
N ARG A 94 -4.22 0.18 -1.80
CA ARG A 94 -3.24 -0.68 -1.14
C ARG A 94 -2.45 0.16 -0.16
N SER A 95 -2.21 -0.45 1.00
CA SER A 95 -1.34 0.09 2.03
C SER A 95 0.08 0.28 1.49
N MET A 96 0.76 1.32 1.98
CA MET A 96 2.20 1.50 1.79
C MET A 96 3.02 0.47 2.58
N GLU A 97 2.41 -0.23 3.53
CA GLU A 97 3.14 -1.21 4.32
C GLU A 97 3.75 -2.29 3.40
N PRO A 98 5.07 -2.53 3.49
CA PRO A 98 5.69 -3.57 2.72
C PRO A 98 5.04 -4.90 3.09
N VAL A 99 4.72 -5.72 2.07
CA VAL A 99 4.23 -7.08 2.29
C VAL A 99 5.30 -7.82 3.06
N ARG A 100 5.07 -8.00 4.37
CA ARG A 100 6.00 -8.74 5.24
C ARG A 100 6.02 -10.18 4.77
N ARG A 101 7.11 -10.57 4.10
CA ARG A 101 7.35 -11.97 3.76
C ARG A 101 7.67 -12.71 5.06
N GLN A 102 6.75 -13.58 5.46
CA GLN A 102 6.97 -14.46 6.60
C GLN A 102 7.98 -15.55 6.18
N HIS A 103 9.15 -15.51 6.79
CA HIS A 103 10.12 -16.60 6.71
C HIS A 103 9.99 -17.47 7.95
N VAL A 104 10.01 -18.79 7.75
CA VAL A 104 10.01 -19.78 8.83
C VAL A 104 11.42 -20.33 8.97
N ARG A 105 11.86 -20.49 10.21
CA ARG A 105 13.14 -21.10 10.57
C ARG A 105 12.92 -22.32 11.44
N ILE A 106 13.79 -23.30 11.31
CA ILE A 106 13.76 -24.48 12.15
C ILE A 106 14.39 -24.19 13.52
N LEU A 107 13.69 -24.55 14.59
CA LEU A 107 14.21 -24.53 15.95
C LEU A 107 14.98 -25.83 16.25
N ALA A 108 15.78 -25.84 17.33
CA ALA A 108 16.51 -27.04 17.76
C ALA A 108 15.60 -28.27 17.95
N ALA A 109 14.37 -28.06 18.44
CA ALA A 109 13.38 -29.12 18.56
C ALA A 109 12.95 -29.72 17.20
N GLY A 110 12.86 -28.89 16.16
CA GLY A 110 12.55 -29.37 14.81
C GLY A 110 13.67 -30.20 14.19
N ARG A 111 14.93 -29.91 14.54
CA ARG A 111 16.09 -30.72 14.12
C ARG A 111 16.02 -32.12 14.74
N ARG A 112 15.78 -32.21 16.05
CA ARG A 112 15.58 -33.50 16.74
C ARG A 112 14.39 -34.28 16.21
N ALA A 113 13.29 -33.61 15.89
CA ALA A 113 12.12 -34.26 15.32
C ALA A 113 12.42 -34.94 13.96
N LEU A 114 13.39 -34.45 13.18
CA LEU A 114 13.80 -35.14 11.95
C LEU A 114 14.46 -36.49 12.22
N ASP A 115 15.22 -36.61 13.30
CA ASP A 115 15.91 -37.84 13.68
C ASP A 115 14.92 -38.90 14.19
N GLU A 116 13.85 -38.46 14.87
CA GLU A 116 12.81 -39.33 15.43
C GLU A 116 11.71 -39.72 14.41
N LEU A 117 11.62 -39.02 13.28
CA LEU A 117 10.56 -39.23 12.29
C LEU A 117 10.72 -40.55 11.51
N PRO A 118 9.66 -41.37 11.39
CA PRO A 118 9.70 -42.59 10.58
C PRO A 118 10.09 -42.32 9.11
N PRO A 119 10.86 -43.20 8.45
CA PRO A 119 11.29 -43.02 7.05
C PRO A 119 10.14 -42.84 6.05
N ARG A 120 8.95 -43.36 6.39
CA ARG A 120 7.72 -43.25 5.58
C ARG A 120 7.09 -41.85 5.59
N SER A 121 7.46 -40.96 6.51
CA SER A 121 6.91 -39.60 6.64
C SER A 121 7.54 -38.62 5.64
N ARG A 122 7.53 -38.98 4.35
CA ARG A 122 8.30 -38.31 3.28
C ARG A 122 8.10 -36.79 3.20
N ARG A 123 6.86 -36.31 3.32
CA ARG A 123 6.55 -34.86 3.26
C ARG A 123 7.09 -34.07 4.47
N GLN A 124 6.98 -34.64 5.67
CA GLN A 124 7.47 -34.00 6.89
C GLN A 124 9.00 -33.96 6.91
N ARG A 125 9.66 -35.07 6.52
CA ARG A 125 11.12 -35.12 6.40
C ARG A 125 11.63 -34.12 5.36
N HIS A 126 11.03 -34.09 4.18
CA HIS A 126 11.40 -33.15 3.12
C HIS A 126 11.27 -31.69 3.56
N LEU A 127 10.19 -31.34 4.27
CA LEU A 127 9.99 -30.00 4.80
C LEU A 127 11.07 -29.62 5.82
N LEU A 128 11.35 -30.50 6.79
CA LEU A 128 12.37 -30.23 7.82
C LEU A 128 13.76 -30.16 7.21
N GLU A 129 14.11 -31.04 6.28
CA GLU A 129 15.38 -31.00 5.54
C GLU A 129 15.54 -29.69 4.76
N THR A 130 14.47 -29.22 4.12
CA THR A 130 14.45 -27.93 3.40
C THR A 130 14.65 -26.76 4.36
N LEU A 131 13.99 -26.76 5.51
CA LEU A 131 14.17 -25.74 6.55
C LEU A 131 15.57 -25.78 7.19
N ILE A 132 16.18 -26.96 7.31
CA ILE A 132 17.56 -27.12 7.81
C ILE A 132 18.56 -26.56 6.81
N ARG A 133 18.38 -26.83 5.51
CA ARG A 133 19.26 -26.31 4.44
C ARG A 133 19.23 -24.78 4.36
N ALA A 134 18.07 -24.17 4.62
CA ALA A 134 17.90 -22.72 4.60
C ALA A 134 18.40 -22.00 5.87
N ASP A 135 18.73 -22.74 6.93
CA ASP A 135 19.35 -22.29 8.18
C ASP A 135 18.93 -20.88 8.67
N SER A 136 19.83 -19.89 8.59
CA SER A 136 19.61 -18.51 9.07
C SER A 136 18.79 -17.65 8.12
N SER A 137 18.81 -17.95 6.82
CA SER A 137 18.02 -17.25 5.81
C SER A 137 16.52 -17.54 5.88
N GLY A 138 16.13 -18.69 6.44
CA GLY A 138 14.73 -19.12 6.55
C GLY A 138 14.07 -19.41 5.20
N VAL A 139 12.89 -20.02 5.23
CA VAL A 139 12.12 -20.37 4.02
C VAL A 139 10.82 -19.57 4.00
N SER A 140 10.48 -18.96 2.85
CA SER A 140 9.20 -18.29 2.68
C SER A 140 8.04 -19.30 2.75
N ARG A 141 6.93 -18.91 3.38
CA ARG A 141 5.73 -19.75 3.48
C ARG A 141 5.18 -20.22 2.11
N GLN A 142 5.44 -19.45 1.05
CA GLN A 142 5.04 -19.79 -0.33
C GLN A 142 5.89 -20.93 -0.94
N ASP A 143 7.11 -21.12 -0.45
CA ASP A 143 8.06 -22.11 -0.94
C ASP A 143 7.97 -23.44 -0.15
N MET A 144 7.21 -23.47 0.95
CA MET A 144 7.03 -24.64 1.82
C MET A 144 6.02 -25.70 1.29
N GLY A 145 5.37 -25.44 0.15
CA GLY A 145 4.20 -26.20 -0.32
C GLY A 145 4.31 -26.82 -1.71
N ARG A 146 5.52 -26.94 -2.28
CA ARG A 146 5.75 -27.65 -3.55
C ARG A 146 6.37 -29.01 -3.33
#